data_AF-A0A838IW05-F1
#
_entry.id   AF-A0A838IW05-F1
#
_cell.length_a   1.000
_cell.length_b   1.000
_cell.length_c   1.000
_cell.angle_alpha   90.00
_cell.angle_beta   90.00
_cell.angle_gamma   90.00
#
_symmetry.space_group_name_H-M   'P 1'
#
loop_
_entity.id
_entity.type
_entity.pdbx_description
1 polymer ?
#
loop_
_entity_poly.entity_id
_entity_poly.type
_entity_poly.pdbx_seq_one_letter_code
_entity_poly.pdbx_strand_id
1 'polypeptide(L)'
;MTSSRSTHPRPTPQRVAVAVLMTSLGRVLVWFVPIVLAVPIVLYALIAALGGELDGSGVMMGVANNAPAWFLFAMGASLTTQYLPVNVAHGMTRRSLATALSWTFLAAAALLALVLPIGFVIEAWVFEAYGWTREAGIGLASPLGGLGALIVDAFLRFAAMASIGALAAITYYRCGAWWGSLAALATVGAPGAIVIYLSGDLGAWVAPSVTMAVLAATIAVVNLSLHALVRGATIRSKEAQ
;
A
#
# COMPACT_ATOMS: atom_id res chain seq x y z
N MET A 1 -13.07 -54.25 1.22
CA MET A 1 -12.51 -53.07 0.52
C MET A 1 -12.29 -51.95 1.52
N THR A 2 -11.07 -51.80 2.02
CA THR A 2 -10.66 -50.76 2.97
C THR A 2 -10.28 -49.51 2.19
N SER A 3 -11.14 -48.49 2.21
CA SER A 3 -10.86 -47.18 1.65
C SER A 3 -9.72 -46.52 2.44
N SER A 4 -8.51 -46.58 1.91
CA SER A 4 -7.38 -45.75 2.32
C SER A 4 -7.78 -44.26 2.20
N ARG A 5 -8.11 -43.62 3.33
CA ARG A 5 -8.29 -42.16 3.36
C ARG A 5 -6.92 -41.53 3.18
N SER A 6 -6.69 -40.87 2.04
CA SER A 6 -5.52 -40.03 1.86
C SER A 6 -5.52 -38.93 2.92
N THR A 7 -4.51 -38.94 3.80
CA THR A 7 -4.30 -37.92 4.83
C THR A 7 -3.60 -36.73 4.20
N HIS A 8 -4.31 -35.95 3.39
CA HIS A 8 -3.78 -34.65 2.97
C HIS A 8 -3.76 -33.71 4.19
N PRO A 9 -2.61 -33.09 4.51
CA PRO A 9 -2.53 -32.11 5.59
C PRO A 9 -3.52 -30.98 5.32
N ARG A 10 -4.46 -30.74 6.25
CA ARG A 10 -5.38 -29.61 6.11
C ARG A 10 -4.57 -28.30 6.20
N PRO A 11 -4.77 -27.34 5.28
CA PRO A 11 -4.08 -26.06 5.36
C PRO A 11 -4.40 -25.36 6.68
N THR A 12 -3.42 -24.67 7.26
CA THR A 12 -3.65 -23.90 8.48
C THR A 12 -4.65 -22.77 8.20
N PRO A 13 -5.53 -22.41 9.15
CA PRO A 13 -6.51 -21.33 8.95
C PRO A 13 -5.89 -20.02 8.46
N GLN A 14 -4.67 -19.72 8.93
CA GLN A 14 -3.89 -18.56 8.49
C GLN A 14 -3.56 -18.61 6.99
N ARG A 15 -3.15 -19.77 6.46
CA ARG A 15 -2.87 -19.92 5.02
C ARG A 15 -4.11 -19.69 4.18
N VAL A 16 -5.26 -20.19 4.65
CA VAL A 16 -6.55 -19.98 3.97
C VAL A 16 -6.93 -18.50 3.95
N ALA A 17 -6.84 -17.81 5.09
CA ALA A 17 -7.14 -16.38 5.15
C ALA A 17 -6.21 -15.54 4.27
N VAL A 18 -4.89 -15.82 4.29
CA VAL A 18 -3.94 -15.14 3.39
C VAL A 18 -4.30 -15.41 1.93
N ALA A 19 -4.61 -16.65 1.55
CA ALA A 19 -4.98 -16.97 0.18
C ALA A 19 -6.26 -16.24 -0.27
N VAL A 20 -7.28 -16.17 0.60
CA VAL A 20 -8.53 -15.45 0.32
C VAL A 20 -8.28 -13.95 0.17
N LEU A 21 -7.55 -13.34 1.11
CA LEU A 21 -7.21 -11.92 1.08
C LEU A 21 -6.35 -11.57 -0.15
N MET A 22 -5.35 -12.40 -0.47
CA MET A 22 -4.52 -12.24 -1.67
C MET A 22 -5.32 -12.40 -2.96
N THR A 23 -6.29 -13.32 -3.00
CA THR A 23 -7.18 -13.46 -4.16
C THR A 23 -8.07 -12.23 -4.32
N SER A 24 -8.64 -11.74 -3.23
CA SER A 24 -9.45 -10.53 -3.22
C SER A 24 -8.64 -9.32 -3.70
N LEU A 25 -7.45 -9.12 -3.13
CA LEU A 25 -6.54 -8.06 -3.51
C LEU A 25 -6.06 -8.20 -4.96
N GLY A 26 -5.70 -9.41 -5.39
CA GLY A 26 -5.23 -9.69 -6.75
C GLY A 26 -6.28 -9.29 -7.81
N ARG A 27 -7.56 -9.57 -7.57
CA ARG A 27 -8.65 -9.10 -8.45
C ARG A 27 -8.70 -7.59 -8.56
N VAL A 28 -8.44 -6.87 -7.47
CA VAL A 28 -8.40 -5.39 -7.50
C VAL A 28 -7.15 -4.88 -8.21
N LEU A 29 -6.00 -5.50 -7.97
CA LEU A 29 -4.73 -5.13 -8.60
C LEU A 29 -4.75 -5.33 -10.12
N VAL A 30 -5.46 -6.36 -10.62
CA VAL A 30 -5.59 -6.64 -12.07
C VAL A 30 -6.13 -5.45 -12.85
N TRP A 31 -7.06 -4.67 -12.29
CA TRP A 31 -7.56 -3.47 -12.98
C TRP A 31 -6.85 -2.20 -12.53
N PHE A 32 -6.42 -2.13 -11.27
CA PHE A 32 -5.74 -0.95 -10.74
C PHE A 32 -4.39 -0.70 -11.42
N VAL A 33 -3.57 -1.75 -11.61
CA VAL A 33 -2.24 -1.62 -12.23
C VAL A 33 -2.31 -1.05 -13.65
N PRO A 34 -3.16 -1.58 -14.56
CA PRO A 34 -3.36 -0.97 -15.86
C PRO A 34 -3.81 0.49 -15.79
N ILE A 35 -4.69 0.88 -14.87
CA ILE A 35 -5.10 2.28 -14.72
C ILE A 35 -3.93 3.17 -14.32
N VAL A 36 -3.13 2.74 -13.33
CA VAL A 36 -1.96 3.50 -12.87
C VAL A 36 -0.94 3.70 -13.99
N LEU A 37 -0.77 2.71 -14.87
CA LEU A 37 0.14 2.81 -16.01
C LEU A 37 -0.47 3.59 -17.19
N ALA A 38 -1.77 3.43 -17.45
CA ALA A 38 -2.44 4.03 -18.59
C ALA A 38 -2.72 5.53 -18.41
N VAL A 39 -3.09 5.98 -17.20
CA VAL A 39 -3.43 7.38 -16.94
C VAL A 39 -2.29 8.33 -17.30
N PRO A 40 -1.03 8.13 -16.88
CA PRO A 40 0.10 8.95 -17.33
C PRO A 40 0.25 8.98 -18.85
N ILE A 41 0.12 7.82 -19.52
CA ILE A 41 0.25 7.73 -20.98
C ILE A 41 -0.82 8.57 -21.68
N VAL A 42 -2.08 8.47 -21.23
CA VAL A 42 -3.18 9.26 -21.78
C VAL A 42 -2.95 10.75 -21.55
N LEU A 43 -2.45 11.13 -20.37
CA LEU A 43 -2.12 12.53 -20.07
C LEU A 43 -0.99 13.04 -20.96
N TYR A 44 0.07 12.26 -21.19
CA TYR A 44 1.14 12.61 -22.11
C TYR A 44 0.62 12.82 -23.54
N ALA A 45 -0.17 11.88 -24.05
CA ALA A 45 -0.76 11.99 -25.37
C ALA A 45 -1.67 13.23 -25.51
N LEU A 46 -2.44 13.55 -24.45
CA LEU A 46 -3.28 14.75 -24.43
C LEU A 46 -2.45 16.04 -24.44
N ILE A 47 -1.39 16.12 -23.64
CA ILE A 47 -0.50 17.29 -23.60
C ILE A 47 0.14 17.51 -24.96
N ALA A 48 0.68 16.46 -25.59
CA ALA A 48 1.24 16.53 -26.93
C ALA A 48 0.20 16.97 -27.97
N ALA A 49 -1.02 16.42 -27.92
CA ALA A 49 -2.10 16.79 -28.85
C ALA A 49 -2.54 18.25 -28.72
N LEU A 50 -2.36 18.86 -27.54
CA LEU A 50 -2.64 20.27 -27.29
C LEU A 50 -1.45 21.19 -27.62
N GLY A 51 -0.36 20.65 -28.18
CA GLY A 51 0.85 21.41 -28.49
C GLY A 51 1.67 21.80 -27.27
N GLY A 52 1.43 21.15 -26.13
CA GLY A 52 2.21 21.33 -24.91
C GLY A 52 3.43 20.41 -24.86
N GLU A 53 4.40 20.78 -24.04
CA GLU A 53 5.57 20.00 -23.71
C GLU A 53 5.71 19.91 -22.18
N LEU A 54 6.35 18.85 -21.70
CA LEU A 54 6.65 18.67 -20.28
C LEU A 54 8.15 18.83 -20.05
N ASP A 55 8.51 19.79 -19.20
CA ASP A 55 9.89 19.97 -18.75
C ASP A 55 10.12 19.28 -17.39
N GLY A 56 11.26 18.60 -17.28
CA GLY A 56 11.79 18.06 -16.03
C GLY A 56 11.05 16.82 -15.50
N SER A 57 10.03 17.07 -14.67
CA SER A 57 9.33 16.07 -13.86
C SER A 57 8.09 15.51 -14.56
N GLY A 58 8.21 14.32 -15.14
CA GLY A 58 7.07 13.67 -15.79
C GLY A 58 5.91 13.35 -14.83
N VAL A 59 4.69 13.26 -15.40
CA VAL A 59 3.43 12.90 -14.72
C VAL A 59 3.55 11.59 -13.93
N MET A 60 4.40 10.66 -14.38
CA MET A 60 4.61 9.37 -13.72
C MET A 60 5.12 9.54 -12.31
N MET A 61 5.97 10.54 -12.02
CA MET A 61 6.43 10.76 -10.65
C MET A 61 5.27 11.12 -9.72
N GLY A 62 4.37 12.02 -10.14
CA GLY A 62 3.21 12.41 -9.34
C GLY A 62 2.28 11.23 -9.05
N VAL A 63 2.05 10.39 -10.06
CA VAL A 63 1.25 9.16 -9.94
C VAL A 63 1.96 8.11 -9.08
N ALA A 64 3.24 7.84 -9.33
CA ALA A 64 4.05 6.87 -8.62
C ALA A 64 4.11 7.14 -7.12
N ASN A 65 4.26 8.41 -6.75
CA ASN A 65 4.33 8.83 -5.37
C ASN A 65 2.98 8.65 -4.66
N ASN A 66 1.87 9.01 -5.30
CA ASN A 66 0.62 9.17 -4.56
C ASN A 66 -0.39 8.03 -4.78
N ALA A 67 -0.63 7.63 -6.02
CA ALA A 67 -1.76 6.74 -6.32
C ALA A 67 -1.67 5.38 -5.63
N PRO A 68 -0.57 4.61 -5.73
CA PRO A 68 -0.50 3.28 -5.09
C PRO A 68 -0.51 3.36 -3.57
N ALA A 69 0.11 4.40 -2.99
CA ALA A 69 0.12 4.67 -1.56
C ALA A 69 -1.30 4.89 -1.00
N TRP A 70 -2.07 5.81 -1.58
CA TRP A 70 -3.44 6.10 -1.16
C TRP A 70 -4.40 4.94 -1.45
N PHE A 71 -4.20 4.25 -2.57
CA PHE A 71 -4.94 3.04 -2.88
C PHE A 71 -4.72 1.95 -1.81
N LEU A 72 -3.47 1.70 -1.41
CA LEU A 72 -3.18 0.73 -0.36
C LEU A 72 -3.68 1.14 1.01
N PHE A 73 -3.68 2.43 1.32
CA PHE A 73 -4.36 2.94 2.51
C PHE A 73 -5.86 2.58 2.51
N ALA A 74 -6.55 2.85 1.40
CA ALA A 74 -7.98 2.53 1.27
C ALA A 74 -8.24 1.02 1.32
N MET A 75 -7.37 0.21 0.69
CA MET A 75 -7.44 -1.25 0.75
C MET A 75 -7.17 -1.78 2.16
N GLY A 76 -6.20 -1.19 2.87
CA GLY A 76 -5.92 -1.50 4.26
C GLY A 76 -7.16 -1.32 5.14
N ALA A 77 -7.80 -0.16 5.00
CA ALA A 77 -9.02 0.16 5.74
C ALA A 77 -10.19 -0.78 5.38
N SER A 78 -10.41 -1.01 4.08
CA SER A 78 -11.51 -1.83 3.58
C SER A 78 -11.37 -3.30 3.97
N LEU A 79 -10.18 -3.88 3.78
CA LEU A 79 -9.93 -5.28 4.12
C LEU A 79 -10.05 -5.51 5.63
N THR A 80 -9.55 -4.60 6.46
CA THR A 80 -9.70 -4.71 7.92
C THR A 80 -11.16 -4.66 8.37
N THR A 81 -11.95 -3.72 7.86
CA THR A 81 -13.38 -3.60 8.26
C THR A 81 -14.25 -4.74 7.76
N GLN A 82 -14.05 -5.20 6.52
CA GLN A 82 -14.88 -6.22 5.90
C GLN A 82 -14.57 -7.63 6.40
N TYR A 83 -13.28 -7.97 6.52
CA TYR A 83 -12.86 -9.34 6.82
C TYR A 83 -12.78 -9.65 8.32
N LEU A 84 -12.74 -8.64 9.19
CA LEU A 84 -12.76 -8.86 10.64
C LEU A 84 -14.01 -9.60 11.13
N PRO A 85 -15.24 -9.12 10.89
CA PRO A 85 -16.44 -9.83 11.35
C PRO A 85 -16.61 -11.20 10.69
N VAL A 86 -16.33 -11.30 9.39
CA VAL A 86 -16.46 -12.54 8.61
C VAL A 86 -15.55 -13.64 9.16
N ASN A 87 -14.26 -13.35 9.34
CA ASN A 87 -13.31 -14.36 9.82
C ASN A 87 -13.62 -14.79 11.26
N VAL A 88 -14.06 -13.87 12.12
CA VAL A 88 -14.41 -14.25 13.49
C VAL A 88 -15.70 -15.06 13.55
N ALA A 89 -16.69 -14.77 12.70
CA ALA A 89 -17.89 -15.60 12.56
C ALA A 89 -17.57 -17.04 12.10
N HIS A 90 -16.52 -17.21 11.30
CA HIS A 90 -15.99 -18.52 10.91
C HIS A 90 -15.05 -19.16 11.97
N GLY A 91 -14.98 -18.62 13.18
CA GLY A 91 -14.20 -19.18 14.28
C GLY A 91 -12.69 -18.93 14.19
N MET A 92 -12.24 -18.04 13.29
CA MET A 92 -10.83 -17.68 13.23
C MET A 92 -10.42 -16.77 14.37
N THR A 93 -9.21 -16.96 14.88
CA THR A 93 -8.66 -16.08 15.92
C THR A 93 -8.35 -14.70 15.34
N ARG A 94 -8.64 -13.65 16.12
CA ARG A 94 -8.29 -12.27 15.77
C ARG A 94 -6.79 -12.11 15.47
N ARG A 95 -5.93 -12.86 16.18
CA ARG A 95 -4.48 -12.90 15.93
C ARG A 95 -4.14 -13.41 14.53
N SER A 96 -4.76 -14.51 14.11
CA SER A 96 -4.50 -15.08 12.78
C SER A 96 -4.90 -14.12 11.65
N LEU A 97 -5.98 -13.37 11.84
CA LEU A 97 -6.39 -12.34 10.88
C LEU A 97 -5.40 -11.18 10.82
N ALA A 98 -4.97 -10.63 11.96
CA ALA A 98 -4.00 -9.54 11.97
C ALA A 98 -2.71 -9.94 11.23
N THR A 99 -2.19 -11.15 11.49
CA THR A 99 -1.03 -11.67 10.77
C THR A 99 -1.30 -11.85 9.27
N ALA A 100 -2.50 -12.34 8.89
CA ALA A 100 -2.86 -12.50 7.49
C ALA A 100 -2.97 -11.16 6.75
N LEU A 101 -3.52 -10.13 7.40
CA LEU A 101 -3.59 -8.77 6.86
C LEU A 101 -2.20 -8.19 6.66
N SER A 102 -1.30 -8.28 7.66
CA SER A 102 0.08 -7.80 7.53
C SER A 102 0.80 -8.44 6.34
N TRP A 103 0.74 -9.76 6.20
CA TRP A 103 1.35 -10.44 5.04
C TRP A 103 0.73 -10.02 3.71
N THR A 104 -0.59 -9.88 3.67
CA THR A 104 -1.29 -9.44 2.46
C THR A 104 -0.84 -8.03 2.05
N PHE A 105 -0.73 -7.11 3.00
CA PHE A 105 -0.30 -5.74 2.73
C PHE A 105 1.16 -5.65 2.30
N LEU A 106 2.06 -6.41 2.93
CA LEU A 106 3.46 -6.48 2.51
C LEU A 106 3.59 -7.04 1.09
N ALA A 107 2.85 -8.09 0.75
CA ALA A 107 2.84 -8.63 -0.60
C ALA A 107 2.27 -7.62 -1.62
N ALA A 108 1.19 -6.92 -1.27
CA ALA A 108 0.60 -5.86 -2.08
C ALA A 108 1.59 -4.73 -2.38
N ALA A 109 2.26 -4.25 -1.32
CA ALA A 109 3.26 -3.21 -1.39
C ALA A 109 4.45 -3.62 -2.26
N ALA A 110 4.93 -4.86 -2.13
CA ALA A 110 6.01 -5.38 -2.95
C ALA A 110 5.63 -5.44 -4.43
N LEU A 111 4.43 -5.96 -4.75
CA LEU A 111 3.94 -6.02 -6.12
C LEU A 111 3.83 -4.62 -6.75
N LEU A 112 3.24 -3.65 -6.03
CA LEU A 112 3.10 -2.29 -6.53
C LEU A 112 4.44 -1.55 -6.64
N ALA A 113 5.38 -1.81 -5.74
CA ALA A 113 6.74 -1.27 -5.83
C ALA A 113 7.48 -1.75 -7.08
N LEU A 114 7.26 -3.01 -7.50
CA LEU A 114 7.82 -3.57 -8.73
C LEU A 114 7.17 -3.00 -10.00
N VAL A 115 5.94 -2.51 -9.92
CA VAL A 115 5.25 -1.87 -11.06
C VAL A 115 5.83 -0.48 -11.37
N LEU A 116 6.34 0.24 -10.37
CA LEU A 116 6.86 1.60 -10.57
C LEU A 116 7.99 1.70 -11.61
N PRO A 117 9.05 0.87 -11.56
CA PRO A 117 10.05 0.77 -12.61
C PRO A 117 9.47 0.71 -14.03
N ILE A 118 8.41 -0.07 -14.22
CA ILE A 118 7.79 -0.27 -15.53
C ILE A 118 7.22 1.06 -16.04
N GLY A 119 6.53 1.81 -15.18
CA GLY A 119 6.00 3.12 -15.54
C GLY A 119 7.09 4.14 -15.90
N PHE A 120 8.24 4.14 -15.20
CA PHE A 120 9.37 5.02 -15.54
C PHE A 120 10.07 4.65 -16.86
N VAL A 121 10.06 3.38 -17.25
CA VAL A 121 10.53 2.92 -18.57
C VAL A 121 9.55 3.37 -19.66
N ILE A 122 8.24 3.21 -19.43
CA ILE A 122 7.21 3.68 -20.36
C ILE A 122 7.32 5.20 -20.54
N GLU A 123 7.48 5.96 -19.46
CA GLU A 123 7.70 7.41 -19.53
C GLU A 123 8.94 7.76 -20.35
N ALA A 124 10.05 7.03 -20.16
CA ALA A 124 11.27 7.25 -20.93
C ALA A 124 11.01 7.17 -22.44
N TRP A 125 10.29 6.13 -22.86
CA TRP A 125 9.95 5.89 -24.25
C TRP A 125 9.01 6.96 -24.80
N VAL A 126 8.06 7.43 -23.99
CA VAL A 126 7.14 8.50 -24.38
C VAL A 126 7.90 9.82 -24.61
N PHE A 127 8.81 10.19 -23.71
CA PHE A 127 9.62 11.39 -23.85
C PHE A 127 10.51 11.33 -25.10
N GLU A 128 11.15 10.19 -25.34
CA GLU A 128 11.95 9.96 -26.55
C GLU A 128 11.11 10.07 -27.84
N ALA A 129 9.89 9.49 -27.83
CA ALA A 129 8.99 9.51 -28.98
C ALA A 129 8.48 10.92 -29.33
N TYR A 130 8.28 11.79 -28.34
CA TYR A 130 7.83 13.18 -28.54
C TYR A 130 8.98 14.19 -28.65
N GLY A 131 10.23 13.77 -28.48
CA GLY A 131 11.39 14.66 -28.50
C GLY A 131 11.47 15.60 -27.28
N TRP A 132 10.77 15.27 -26.19
CA TRP A 132 10.74 16.08 -24.97
C TRP A 132 12.01 15.89 -24.15
N THR A 133 12.43 16.95 -23.46
CA THR A 133 13.58 16.86 -22.56
C THR A 133 13.20 16.15 -21.27
N ARG A 134 13.99 15.15 -20.89
CA ARG A 134 13.84 14.44 -19.62
C ARG A 134 14.98 14.83 -18.69
N GLU A 135 14.67 15.27 -17.48
CA GLU A 135 15.70 15.39 -16.46
C GLU A 135 16.15 13.99 -16.02
N ALA A 136 17.39 13.65 -16.36
CA ALA A 136 18.04 12.41 -15.97
C ALA A 136 18.29 12.43 -14.45
N GLY A 137 17.30 12.06 -13.66
CA GLY A 137 17.51 12.01 -12.22
C GLY A 137 16.27 11.68 -11.42
N ILE A 138 15.10 12.20 -11.75
CA ILE A 138 14.08 12.31 -10.70
C ILE A 138 13.46 10.96 -10.28
N GLY A 139 13.40 9.96 -11.18
CA GLY A 139 12.91 8.60 -10.87
C GLY A 139 13.97 7.60 -10.39
N LEU A 140 15.27 7.89 -10.58
CA LEU A 140 16.40 6.97 -10.27
C LEU A 140 17.41 7.57 -9.28
N ALA A 141 17.38 8.88 -9.07
CA ALA A 141 18.09 9.62 -8.03
C ALA A 141 17.34 9.54 -6.70
N SER A 142 16.84 8.34 -6.36
CA SER A 142 16.74 8.00 -4.95
C SER A 142 18.11 8.30 -4.34
N PRO A 143 18.21 8.93 -3.16
CA PRO A 143 19.50 9.24 -2.55
C PRO A 143 20.36 7.99 -2.23
N LEU A 144 19.84 6.77 -2.51
CA LEU A 144 20.52 5.48 -2.47
C LEU A 144 20.96 4.94 -3.85
N GLY A 145 20.77 5.67 -4.95
CA GLY A 145 21.52 5.52 -6.21
C GLY A 145 21.15 4.36 -7.15
N GLY A 146 19.86 3.98 -7.28
CA GLY A 146 19.47 3.03 -8.34
C GLY A 146 18.07 2.41 -8.22
N LEU A 147 17.75 1.51 -9.16
CA LEU A 147 16.46 0.83 -9.28
C LEU A 147 16.05 0.08 -8.00
N GLY A 148 17.00 -0.61 -7.37
CA GLY A 148 16.74 -1.35 -6.13
C GLY A 148 16.33 -0.44 -4.98
N ALA A 149 16.95 0.73 -4.88
CA ALA A 149 16.59 1.73 -3.88
C ALA A 149 15.18 2.29 -4.09
N LEU A 150 14.81 2.60 -5.34
CA LEU A 150 13.46 3.03 -5.69
C LEU A 150 12.42 1.97 -5.26
N ILE A 151 12.68 0.69 -5.54
CA ILE A 151 11.78 -0.40 -5.16
C ILE A 151 11.66 -0.50 -3.64
N VAL A 152 12.77 -0.41 -2.90
CA VAL A 152 12.76 -0.47 -1.43
C VAL A 152 12.01 0.72 -0.83
N ASP A 153 12.28 1.93 -1.32
CA ASP A 153 11.57 3.15 -0.88
C ASP A 153 10.06 3.02 -1.10
N ALA A 154 9.67 2.69 -2.32
CA ALA A 154 8.27 2.49 -2.70
C ALA A 154 7.62 1.38 -1.87
N PHE A 155 8.29 0.25 -1.67
CA PHE A 155 7.81 -0.84 -0.84
C PHE A 155 7.51 -0.38 0.58
N LEU A 156 8.45 0.32 1.22
CA LEU A 156 8.29 0.79 2.60
C LEU A 156 7.16 1.82 2.70
N ARG A 157 7.11 2.77 1.76
CA ARG A 157 6.03 3.77 1.65
C ARG A 157 4.66 3.10 1.53
N PHE A 158 4.54 2.15 0.62
CA PHE A 158 3.31 1.42 0.33
C PHE A 158 2.87 0.54 1.50
N ALA A 159 3.81 -0.17 2.12
CA ALA A 159 3.55 -0.99 3.31
C ALA A 159 3.13 -0.13 4.50
N ALA A 160 3.75 1.03 4.71
CA ALA A 160 3.37 1.98 5.74
C ALA A 160 1.94 2.47 5.54
N MET A 161 1.60 2.90 4.32
CA MET A 161 0.25 3.40 4.00
C MET A 161 -0.83 2.34 4.15
N ALA A 162 -0.58 1.11 3.71
CA ALA A 162 -1.51 -0.01 3.93
C ALA A 162 -1.75 -0.26 5.43
N SER A 163 -0.68 -0.26 6.22
CA SER A 163 -0.73 -0.47 7.66
C SER A 163 -1.48 0.67 8.36
N ILE A 164 -1.24 1.92 7.96
CA ILE A 164 -1.92 3.12 8.47
C ILE A 164 -3.43 3.03 8.19
N GLY A 165 -3.83 2.65 6.98
CA GLY A 165 -5.24 2.46 6.64
C GLY A 165 -5.92 1.38 7.49
N ALA A 166 -5.25 0.25 7.69
CA ALA A 166 -5.75 -0.81 8.56
C ALA A 166 -5.89 -0.37 10.02
N LEU A 167 -4.91 0.39 10.54
CA LEU A 167 -4.93 0.93 11.89
C LEU A 167 -6.05 1.96 12.08
N ALA A 168 -6.25 2.86 11.11
CA ALA A 168 -7.35 3.81 11.13
C ALA A 168 -8.70 3.07 11.18
N ALA A 169 -8.89 2.08 10.29
CA ALA A 169 -10.11 1.26 10.25
C ALA A 169 -10.40 0.53 11.56
N ILE A 170 -9.42 -0.16 12.16
CA ILE A 170 -9.66 -0.86 13.43
C ILE A 170 -9.96 0.12 14.56
N THR A 171 -9.39 1.33 14.53
CA THR A 171 -9.65 2.35 15.54
C THR A 171 -11.06 2.91 15.43
N TYR A 172 -11.53 3.18 14.21
CA TYR A 172 -12.95 3.50 13.96
C TYR A 172 -13.87 2.38 14.43
N TYR A 173 -13.53 1.13 14.10
CA TYR A 173 -14.32 -0.04 14.47
C TYR A 173 -14.43 -0.20 16.01
N ARG A 174 -13.34 0.02 16.75
CA ARG A 174 -13.30 -0.21 18.20
C ARG A 174 -13.72 0.98 19.04
N CYS A 175 -13.14 2.14 18.75
CA CYS A 175 -13.20 3.32 19.60
C CYS A 175 -14.32 4.28 19.16
N GLY A 176 -15.01 3.99 18.04
CA GLY A 176 -16.07 4.83 17.50
C GLY A 176 -15.54 5.97 16.64
N ALA A 177 -16.47 6.74 16.07
CA ALA A 177 -16.16 7.77 15.07
C ALA A 177 -15.18 8.84 15.58
N TRP A 178 -15.40 9.37 16.79
CA TRP A 178 -14.58 10.45 17.34
C TRP A 178 -13.10 10.06 17.47
N TRP A 179 -12.83 8.96 18.18
CA TRP A 179 -11.47 8.46 18.37
C TRP A 179 -10.88 7.90 17.08
N GLY A 180 -11.71 7.33 16.20
CA GLY A 180 -11.31 6.95 14.85
C GLY A 180 -10.82 8.14 14.04
N SER A 181 -11.51 9.28 14.11
CA SER A 181 -11.12 10.50 13.42
C SER A 181 -9.84 11.10 13.99
N LEU A 182 -9.69 11.14 15.32
CA LEU A 182 -8.44 11.58 15.95
C LEU A 182 -7.27 10.65 15.61
N ALA A 183 -7.48 9.33 15.63
CA ALA A 183 -6.46 8.38 15.23
C ALA A 183 -6.15 8.48 13.74
N ALA A 184 -7.14 8.68 12.87
CA ALA A 184 -6.94 8.93 11.46
C ALA A 184 -6.16 10.23 11.25
N LEU A 185 -6.47 11.31 11.95
CA LEU A 185 -5.67 12.55 11.90
C LEU A 185 -4.25 12.33 12.43
N ALA A 186 -4.08 11.57 13.51
CA ALA A 186 -2.76 11.27 14.07
C ALA A 186 -1.95 10.33 13.16
N THR A 187 -2.59 9.42 12.43
CA THR A 187 -1.92 8.39 11.61
C THR A 187 -1.79 8.76 10.12
N VAL A 188 -2.74 9.49 9.57
CA VAL A 188 -2.68 10.09 8.23
C VAL A 188 -1.95 11.43 8.28
N GLY A 189 -2.19 12.24 9.30
CA GLY A 189 -1.59 13.57 9.45
C GLY A 189 -0.09 13.50 9.73
N ALA A 190 0.36 12.87 10.82
CA ALA A 190 1.79 12.86 11.14
C ALA A 190 2.60 11.85 10.30
N PRO A 191 2.30 10.53 10.29
CA PRO A 191 3.01 9.58 9.44
C PRO A 191 2.77 9.78 7.95
N GLY A 192 1.57 10.13 7.51
CA GLY A 192 1.30 10.40 6.09
C GLY A 192 2.01 11.66 5.60
N ALA A 193 2.03 12.74 6.39
CA ALA A 193 2.88 13.90 6.09
C ALA A 193 4.36 13.51 6.10
N ILE A 194 4.85 12.78 7.12
CA ILE A 194 6.24 12.31 7.16
C ILE A 194 6.59 11.49 5.91
N VAL A 195 5.74 10.55 5.50
CA VAL A 195 5.93 9.73 4.29
C VAL A 195 5.93 10.60 3.03
N ILE A 196 5.01 11.55 2.90
CA ILE A 196 4.88 12.43 1.72
C ILE A 196 6.01 13.46 1.65
N TYR A 197 6.38 14.06 2.78
CA TYR A 197 7.39 15.12 2.85
C TYR A 197 8.82 14.57 2.86
N LEU A 198 9.10 13.45 3.53
CA LEU A 198 10.43 12.82 3.49
C LEU A 198 10.75 12.12 2.16
N SER A 199 9.75 11.87 1.31
CA SER A 199 9.95 11.37 -0.07
C SER A 199 9.90 12.47 -1.12
N GLY A 200 9.75 13.73 -0.70
CA GLY A 200 9.82 14.94 -1.54
C GLY A 200 10.94 15.88 -1.10
N ASP A 201 10.70 17.19 -1.16
CA ASP A 201 11.72 18.23 -0.95
C ASP A 201 12.41 18.19 0.42
N LEU A 202 11.70 17.79 1.49
CA LEU A 202 12.28 17.68 2.83
C LEU A 202 13.19 16.44 2.98
N GLY A 203 12.97 15.41 2.14
CA GLY A 203 13.84 14.24 2.05
C GLY A 203 15.24 14.57 1.53
N ALA A 204 15.37 15.61 0.70
CA ALA A 204 16.68 16.07 0.23
C ALA A 204 17.59 16.56 1.37
N TRP A 205 17.00 16.97 2.49
CA TRP A 205 17.71 17.48 3.68
C TRP A 205 17.94 16.41 4.75
N VAL A 206 17.38 15.21 4.58
CA VAL A 206 17.46 14.12 5.54
C VAL A 206 18.21 12.95 4.89
N ALA A 207 19.17 12.37 5.61
CA ALA A 207 19.90 11.22 5.09
C ALA A 207 18.93 10.08 4.72
N PRO A 208 19.06 9.43 3.54
CA PRO A 208 18.15 8.36 3.10
C PRO A 208 18.01 7.23 4.13
N SER A 209 19.09 6.89 4.84
CA SER A 209 19.07 5.87 5.89
C SER A 209 18.11 6.22 7.03
N VAL A 210 17.97 7.50 7.36
CA VAL A 210 17.04 8.00 8.39
C VAL A 210 15.61 7.86 7.89
N THR A 211 15.31 8.25 6.66
CA THR A 211 13.97 8.07 6.06
C THR A 211 13.55 6.61 6.07
N MET A 212 14.44 5.70 5.65
CA MET A 212 14.20 4.26 5.65
C MET A 212 13.95 3.73 7.07
N ALA A 213 14.73 4.17 8.05
CA ALA A 213 14.56 3.79 9.45
C ALA A 213 13.21 4.28 10.01
N VAL A 214 12.80 5.51 9.69
CA VAL A 214 11.52 6.07 10.11
C VAL A 214 10.34 5.31 9.48
N LEU A 215 10.42 4.96 8.19
CA LEU A 215 9.39 4.17 7.53
C LEU A 215 9.29 2.76 8.13
N ALA A 216 10.42 2.07 8.32
CA ALA A 216 10.45 0.75 8.94
C ALA A 216 9.91 0.78 10.38
N ALA A 217 10.31 1.78 11.18
CA ALA A 217 9.78 2.00 12.53
C ALA A 217 8.27 2.26 12.52
N THR A 218 7.78 3.07 11.56
CA THR A 218 6.35 3.35 11.38
C THR A 218 5.60 2.05 11.09
N ILE A 219 6.06 1.24 10.14
CA ILE A 219 5.45 -0.07 9.83
C ILE A 219 5.41 -0.95 11.07
N ALA A 220 6.52 -1.04 11.82
CA ALA A 220 6.61 -1.87 13.02
C ALA A 220 5.64 -1.40 14.11
N VAL A 221 5.65 -0.10 14.45
CA VAL A 221 4.75 0.50 15.46
C VAL A 221 3.29 0.31 15.05
N VAL A 222 2.94 0.62 13.81
CA VAL A 222 1.56 0.50 13.33
C VAL A 222 1.08 -0.96 13.34
N ASN A 223 1.91 -1.92 12.93
CA ASN A 223 1.55 -3.33 12.98
C ASN A 223 1.43 -3.84 14.43
N LEU A 224 2.30 -3.40 15.34
CA LEU A 224 2.19 -3.71 16.76
C LEU A 224 0.90 -3.14 17.36
N SER A 225 0.57 -1.89 17.06
CA SER A 225 -0.68 -1.24 17.47
C SER A 225 -1.91 -1.96 16.89
N LEU A 226 -1.87 -2.35 15.61
CA LEU A 226 -2.91 -3.16 14.98
C LEU A 226 -3.10 -4.49 15.71
N HIS A 227 -2.01 -5.21 15.99
CA HIS A 227 -2.07 -6.46 16.74
C HIS A 227 -2.63 -6.29 18.15
N ALA A 228 -2.26 -5.23 18.86
CA ALA A 228 -2.78 -4.91 20.18
C ALA A 228 -4.29 -4.57 20.14
N LEU A 229 -4.70 -3.73 19.19
CA LEU A 229 -6.10 -3.33 19.03
C LEU A 229 -6.96 -4.49 18.56
N VAL A 230 -6.49 -5.35 17.66
CA VAL A 230 -7.27 -6.49 17.19
C VAL A 230 -7.52 -7.51 18.31
N ARG A 231 -6.59 -7.68 19.27
CA ARG A 231 -6.78 -8.59 20.42
C ARG A 231 -7.98 -8.20 21.29
N GLY A 232 -8.13 -6.92 21.61
CA GLY A 232 -9.18 -6.44 22.52
C GLY A 232 -10.55 -6.16 21.88
N ALA A 233 -10.71 -6.31 20.55
CA ALA A 233 -11.91 -5.84 19.84
C ALA A 233 -13.18 -6.67 20.16
N THR A 234 -14.10 -6.18 21.00
CA THR A 234 -15.41 -6.84 21.16
C THR A 234 -16.19 -6.80 19.85
N ILE A 235 -16.84 -7.91 19.50
CA ILE A 235 -17.68 -7.97 18.29
C ILE A 235 -19.03 -7.40 18.69
N ARG A 236 -19.45 -6.31 18.05
CA ARG A 236 -20.81 -5.80 18.23
C ARG A 236 -21.76 -6.66 17.42
N SER A 237 -22.79 -7.23 18.05
CA SER A 237 -23.90 -7.84 17.34
C SER A 237 -24.73 -6.74 16.68
N LYS A 238 -25.31 -7.05 15.52
CA LYS A 238 -26.11 -6.10 14.71
C LYS A 238 -27.37 -5.59 15.43
N GLU A 239 -27.78 -6.23 16.52
CA GLU A 239 -29.01 -5.91 17.27
C GLU A 239 -28.89 -4.65 18.16
N ALA A 240 -27.70 -4.06 18.26
CA ALA A 240 -27.43 -2.90 19.14
C ALA A 240 -27.19 -1.58 18.37
N GLN A 241 -27.59 -1.48 17.11
CA GLN A 241 -27.52 -0.26 16.28
C GLN A 241 -28.92 0.08 15.74
#